data_AF-A0AAN5CSC8-F1
#
_entry.id   AF-A0AAN5CSC8-F1
#
_cell.length_a   1.000
_cell.length_b   1.000
_cell.length_c   1.000
_cell.angle_alpha   90.00
_cell.angle_beta   90.00
_cell.angle_gamma   90.00
#
_symmetry.space_group_name_H-M   'P 1'
#
loop_
_entity.id
_entity.type
_entity.pdbx_description
1 polymer ?
#
loop_
_entity_poly.entity_id
_entity_poly.type
_entity_poly.pdbx_seq_one_letter_code
_entity_poly.pdbx_strand_id
1 'polypeptide(L)'
;IFWHMFFVLKNQTSSSESTKVLIRLSLIRLFMQLNVPFLFIVLPLIVTFLQAALRIFPFLVVVYVIKIIPLHPIAHNFVLLFLMPTYRRVITNAIR
;
A
#
# COMPACT_ATOMS: atom_id res chain seq x y z
N ILE A 1 12.42 -8.15 -3.29
CA ILE A 1 12.43 -8.39 -1.82
C ILE A 1 11.22 -9.21 -1.37
N PHE A 2 9.97 -8.74 -1.54
CA PHE A 2 8.78 -9.51 -1.12
C PHE A 2 8.68 -10.90 -1.75
N TRP A 3 9.00 -11.02 -3.05
CA TRP A 3 9.06 -12.32 -3.73
C TRP A 3 10.02 -13.31 -3.05
N HIS A 4 11.21 -12.84 -2.67
CA HIS A 4 12.19 -13.66 -1.95
C HIS A 4 11.68 -14.09 -0.56
N MET A 5 11.02 -13.19 0.17
CA MET A 5 10.42 -13.51 1.47
C MET A 5 9.29 -14.55 1.36
N PHE A 6 8.43 -14.45 0.34
CA PHE A 6 7.42 -15.48 0.08
C PHE A 6 8.03 -16.81 -0.35
N PHE A 7 9.10 -16.79 -1.14
CA PHE A 7 9.82 -17.99 -1.56
C PHE A 7 10.47 -18.71 -0.38
N VAL A 8 11.17 -17.97 0.49
CA VAL A 8 11.78 -18.52 1.71
C VAL A 8 10.72 -19.10 2.65
N LEU A 9 9.59 -18.41 2.81
CA LEU A 9 8.48 -18.90 3.64
C LEU A 9 7.89 -20.22 3.10
N LYS A 10 7.83 -20.39 1.77
CA LYS A 10 7.38 -21.63 1.13
C LYS A 10 8.36 -22.80 1.31
N ASN A 11 9.66 -22.51 1.32
CA ASN A 11 10.71 -23.54 1.43
C ASN A 11 11.09 -23.91 2.87
N GLN A 12 10.55 -23.24 3.90
CA GLN A 12 10.78 -23.62 5.30
C GLN A 12 9.91 -24.81 5.72
N THR A 13 10.55 -25.94 6.02
CA THR A 13 9.91 -27.20 6.44
C THR A 13 9.69 -27.32 7.95
N SER A 14 10.42 -26.57 8.79
CA SER A 14 10.42 -26.77 10.26
C SER A 14 9.46 -25.86 11.06
N SER A 15 8.78 -24.91 10.42
CA SER A 15 7.87 -24.01 11.14
C SER A 15 6.43 -24.51 11.14
N SER A 16 5.73 -24.28 12.25
CA SER A 16 4.29 -24.51 12.39
C SER A 16 3.51 -23.84 11.25
N GLU A 17 2.58 -24.57 10.62
CA GLU A 17 1.72 -24.06 9.55
C GLU A 17 0.93 -22.82 9.99
N SER A 18 0.53 -22.73 11.27
CA SER A 18 -0.17 -21.55 11.80
C SER A 18 0.72 -20.30 11.78
N THR A 19 2.00 -20.44 12.08
CA THR A 19 2.99 -19.36 12.04
C THR A 19 3.25 -18.91 10.60
N LYS A 20 3.34 -19.85 9.65
CA LYS A 20 3.50 -19.53 8.22
C LYS A 20 2.33 -18.71 7.69
N VAL A 21 1.09 -19.07 8.06
CA VAL A 21 -0.10 -18.32 7.67
C VAL A 21 -0.08 -16.90 8.23
N LEU A 22 0.30 -16.71 9.49
CA LEU A 22 0.43 -15.38 10.11
C LEU A 22 1.50 -14.52 9.42
N ILE A 23 2.67 -15.10 9.10
CA ILE A 23 3.74 -14.39 8.38
C ILE A 23 3.28 -14.01 6.98
N ARG A 24 2.62 -14.92 6.26
CA ARG A 24 2.09 -14.66 4.91
C ARG A 24 1.09 -13.51 4.92
N LEU A 25 0.15 -13.51 5.86
CA LEU A 25 -0.82 -12.42 6.02
C LEU A 25 -0.11 -11.10 6.34
N SER A 26 0.87 -11.11 7.24
CA SER A 26 1.64 -9.91 7.59
C SER A 26 2.43 -9.36 6.40
N LEU A 27 3.03 -10.22 5.58
CA LEU A 27 3.71 -9.83 4.35
C LEU A 27 2.75 -9.22 3.32
N ILE A 28 1.55 -9.79 3.15
CA ILE A 28 0.51 -9.22 2.28
C ILE A 28 0.10 -7.82 2.77
N ARG A 29 -0.09 -7.65 4.08
CA ARG A 29 -0.42 -6.34 4.68
C ARG A 29 0.67 -5.31 4.38
N LEU A 30 1.93 -5.66 4.65
CA LEU A 30 3.07 -4.79 4.42
C LEU A 30 3.20 -4.43 2.92
N PHE A 31 3.01 -5.42 2.04
CA PHE A 31 3.02 -5.19 0.60
C PHE A 31 1.94 -4.18 0.18
N MET A 32 0.70 -4.36 0.65
CA MET A 32 -0.40 -3.43 0.33
C MET A 32 -0.15 -2.04 0.92
N GLN A 33 0.34 -1.96 2.15
CA GLN A 33 0.70 -0.69 2.80
C GLN A 33 1.80 0.08 2.05
N LEU A 34 2.73 -0.62 1.40
CA LEU A 34 3.78 0.01 0.59
C LEU A 34 3.28 0.44 -0.80
N ASN A 35 2.36 -0.31 -1.40
CA ASN A 35 1.83 0.02 -2.73
C ASN A 35 0.96 1.28 -2.72
N VAL A 36 0.21 1.54 -1.65
CA VAL A 36 -0.63 2.74 -1.53
C VAL A 36 0.18 4.06 -1.65
N PRO A 37 1.21 4.33 -0.83
CA PRO A 37 2.04 5.53 -0.99
C PRO A 37 2.76 5.55 -2.33
N PHE A 38 3.17 4.40 -2.85
CA PHE A 38 3.78 4.33 -4.17
C PHE A 38 2.85 4.84 -5.28
N LEU A 39 1.60 4.38 -5.30
CA LEU A 39 0.60 4.77 -6.29
C LEU A 39 0.10 6.21 -6.12
N PHE A 40 -0.14 6.66 -4.89
CA PHE A 40 -0.77 7.95 -4.63
C PHE A 40 0.22 9.09 -4.38
N ILE A 41 1.51 8.82 -4.14
CA ILE A 41 2.52 9.85 -3.87
C ILE A 41 3.65 9.75 -4.89
N VAL A 42 4.33 8.61 -4.95
CA VAL A 42 5.55 8.47 -5.76
C VAL A 42 5.24 8.63 -7.25
N LEU A 43 4.22 7.94 -7.75
CA LEU A 43 3.86 8.01 -9.16
C LEU A 43 3.40 9.42 -9.59
N PRO A 44 2.51 10.13 -8.85
CA PRO A 44 2.19 11.52 -9.13
C PRO A 44 3.38 12.48 -9.13
N LEU A 45 4.32 12.28 -8.20
CA LEU A 45 5.55 13.08 -8.14
C LEU A 45 6.43 12.83 -9.37
N ILE A 46 6.64 11.58 -9.78
CA ILE A 46 7.40 11.24 -10.99
C ILE A 46 6.81 11.93 -12.21
N VAL A 47 5.49 11.86 -12.39
CA VAL A 47 4.81 12.52 -13.52
C VAL A 47 5.00 14.05 -13.47
N THR A 48 4.93 14.65 -12.28
CA THR A 48 5.14 16.09 -12.09
C THR A 48 6.58 16.51 -12.39
N PHE A 49 7.58 15.75 -11.92
CA PHE A 49 8.99 16.01 -12.22
C PHE A 49 9.30 15.80 -13.70
N LEU A 50 8.75 14.76 -14.32
CA LEU A 50 8.92 14.51 -15.76
C LEU A 50 8.32 15.65 -16.58
N GLN A 51 7.16 16.18 -16.17
CA GLN A 51 6.58 17.37 -16.78
C GLN A 51 7.51 18.58 -16.64
N ALA A 52 8.06 18.82 -15.44
CA ALA A 52 8.93 19.95 -15.20
C ALA A 52 10.21 19.89 -16.07
N ALA A 53 10.75 18.69 -16.26
CA ALA A 53 11.97 18.45 -17.04
C ALA A 53 11.73 18.48 -18.55
N LEU A 54 10.68 17.83 -19.05
CA LEU A 54 10.50 17.53 -20.47
C LEU A 54 9.30 18.23 -21.12
N ARG A 55 8.38 18.80 -20.31
CA ARG A 55 7.15 19.49 -20.78
C ARG A 55 6.29 18.68 -21.75
N ILE A 56 6.22 17.35 -21.56
CA ILE A 56 5.56 16.41 -22.49
C ILE A 56 4.03 16.49 -22.39
N PHE A 57 3.49 16.77 -21.21
CA PHE A 57 2.06 16.78 -20.93
C PHE A 57 1.47 18.20 -20.95
N PRO A 58 0.16 18.34 -21.22
CA PRO A 58 -0.56 19.59 -20.98
C PRO A 58 -0.56 19.97 -19.50
N PHE A 59 -0.53 21.26 -19.19
CA PHE A 59 -0.55 21.77 -17.80
C PHE A 59 -1.70 21.19 -16.96
N LEU A 60 -2.89 21.04 -17.57
CA LEU A 60 -4.06 20.45 -16.90
C LEU A 60 -3.80 19.04 -16.35
N VAL A 61 -2.98 18.22 -17.04
CA VAL A 61 -2.67 16.86 -16.59
C VAL A 61 -1.97 16.89 -15.24
N VAL A 62 -0.99 17.78 -15.05
CA VAL A 62 -0.29 17.91 -13.76
C VAL A 62 -1.21 18.42 -12.66
N VAL A 63 -2.12 19.35 -12.97
CA VAL A 63 -3.12 19.81 -11.99
C VAL A 63 -3.99 18.66 -11.50
N TYR A 64 -4.44 17.77 -12.39
CA TYR A 64 -5.21 16.59 -11.99
C TYR A 64 -4.37 15.59 -11.21
N VAL A 65 -3.13 15.35 -11.61
CA VAL A 65 -2.21 14.41 -10.94
C VAL A 65 -1.91 14.85 -9.51
N ILE A 66 -1.69 16.14 -9.26
CA ILE A 66 -1.45 16.67 -7.90
C ILE A 66 -2.68 16.47 -7.01
N LYS A 67 -3.90 16.56 -7.55
CA LYS A 67 -5.14 16.31 -6.79
C LYS A 67 -5.30 14.87 -6.32
N ILE A 68 -4.52 13.92 -6.86
CA ILE A 68 -4.55 12.51 -6.44
C ILE A 68 -3.78 12.31 -5.12
N ILE A 69 -2.74 13.10 -4.86
CA ILE A 69 -1.90 13.02 -3.65
C ILE A 69 -2.72 13.06 -2.34
N PRO A 70 -3.65 14.01 -2.13
CA PRO A 70 -4.44 14.06 -0.89
C PRO A 70 -5.41 12.87 -0.72
N LEU A 71 -5.62 12.04 -1.75
CA LEU A 71 -6.39 10.80 -1.60
C LEU A 71 -5.59 9.67 -0.94
N HIS A 72 -4.25 9.80 -0.84
CA HIS A 72 -3.38 8.84 -0.16
C HIS A 72 -3.87 8.42 1.24
N PRO A 73 -4.10 9.34 2.21
CA PRO A 73 -4.53 8.96 3.57
C PRO A 73 -5.88 8.24 3.57
N ILE A 74 -6.79 8.62 2.67
CA ILE A 74 -8.09 7.97 2.53
C ILE A 74 -7.92 6.52 2.06
N ALA A 75 -7.17 6.32 0.97
CA ALA A 75 -6.87 5.00 0.44
C ALA A 75 -6.11 4.13 1.46
N HIS A 76 -5.16 4.73 2.19
CA HIS A 76 -4.41 4.04 3.22
C HIS A 76 -5.31 3.56 4.37
N ASN A 77 -6.24 4.39 4.82
CA ASN A 77 -7.20 4.04 5.86
C ASN A 77 -8.16 2.92 5.42
N PHE A 78 -8.61 2.91 4.15
CA PHE A 78 -9.38 1.79 3.62
C PHE A 78 -8.57 0.48 3.63
N VAL A 79 -7.32 0.53 3.16
CA VAL A 79 -6.42 -0.64 3.17
C VAL A 79 -6.25 -1.15 4.60
N LEU A 80 -6.01 -0.28 5.59
CA LEU A 80 -5.92 -0.67 7.01
C LEU A 80 -7.22 -1.30 7.52
N LEU A 81 -8.38 -0.71 7.20
CA LEU A 81 -9.71 -1.22 7.56
C LEU A 81 -9.97 -2.65 7.05
N PHE A 82 -9.59 -2.94 5.80
CA PHE A 82 -9.81 -4.25 5.20
C PHE A 82 -8.80 -5.31 5.66
N LEU A 83 -7.55 -4.91 5.89
CA LEU A 83 -6.45 -5.84 6.16
C LEU A 83 -6.21 -6.11 7.64
N MET A 84 -6.51 -5.16 8.54
CA MET A 84 -6.31 -5.30 9.98
C MET A 84 -7.64 -5.56 10.71
N PRO A 85 -7.94 -6.82 11.07
CA PRO A 85 -9.14 -7.15 11.85
C PRO A 85 -9.12 -6.52 13.24
N THR A 86 -7.94 -6.22 13.80
CA THR A 86 -7.78 -5.41 15.01
C THR A 86 -8.31 -4.00 14.83
N TYR A 87 -8.00 -3.35 13.71
CA TYR A 87 -8.49 -2.01 13.39
C TYR A 87 -10.02 -2.01 13.22
N ARG A 88 -10.56 -3.05 12.57
CA ARG A 88 -12.01 -3.26 12.46
C ARG A 88 -12.68 -3.40 13.83
N ARG A 89 -12.09 -4.18 14.75
CA ARG A 89 -12.59 -4.36 16.12
C ARG A 89 -12.57 -3.06 16.94
N VAL A 90 -11.52 -2.25 16.81
CA VAL A 90 -11.44 -0.94 17.49
C VAL A 90 -12.56 -0.02 17.00
N ILE A 91 -12.80 0.04 15.69
CA ILE A 91 -13.84 0.91 15.12
C ILE A 91 -15.24 0.42 15.52
N THR A 92 -15.51 -0.89 15.46
CA THR A 92 -16.80 -1.42 15.91
C THR A 92 -17.05 -1.19 17.40
N ASN A 93 -15.99 -1.17 18.22
CA ASN A 93 -16.11 -0.88 19.65
C ASN A 93 -16.24 0.62 19.94
N ALA A 94 -15.70 1.49 19.09
CA ALA A 94 -15.83 2.95 19.23
C ALA A 94 -17.20 3.48 18.74
N ILE A 95 -17.88 2.74 17.87
CA ILE A 95 -19.22 3.06 17.34
C ILE A 95 -20.33 2.54 18.26
N ARG A 96 -20.04 1.57 19.13
CA ARG A 96 -20.98 0.99 20.08
C ARG A 96 -21.03 1.81 21.36
#